data_AF-A0A6N3GMV6-F1
#
_entry.id   AF-A0A6N3GMV6-F1
#
_cell.length_a   1.000
_cell.length_b   1.000
_cell.length_c   1.000
_cell.angle_alpha   90.00
_cell.angle_beta   90.00
_cell.angle_gamma   90.00
#
_symmetry.space_group_name_H-M   'P 1'
#
loop_
_entity.id
_entity.type
_entity.pdbx_description
1 polymer ?
#
loop_
_entity_poly.entity_id
_entity_poly.type
_entity_poly.pdbx_seq_one_letter_code
_entity_poly.pdbx_strand_id
1 'polypeptide(L)'
;MKKTSLWCIVFVLLLSIIIIYTSCGVEVPTKSVAHSEQVLENNLKEESISALSPYLVTTCTGIFNNQVTGTDKGSYILLQNSKGEYNIFYVDYLTQQIVYLSSEPQSLHNEESDTSYLGECPGGASLFCTSENLYVVVLGSAPSSNVPSEPAKIIKMDLNGANRSTLYTFSDEYFLENTAFAFDGESLYFLAVNVDTGLTEIVCLATNTGVFSSLLELEHNSSYRLLGTTSDGLVLQQTTFSDENARCKLQVFSLQTNSIRTVNDFKYSDRSYVISHEKAYSFSPSDGKARVLSLKNGEEDILNDKVFSGEDSTGYMLVGDIYDNHFFVLDKNTNDLYAIKCTDGTVTPITLQEEGFNASIMAQSESDFLILKKYEEKSYIGNDPNGNLEKQSLMLPVYALINKKSYWSSTPDFRIIQLKNFNIQ
;
A
#
# COMPACT_ATOMS: atom_id res chain seq x y z
N MET A 1 60.81 -25.63 -2.00
CA MET A 1 60.58 -26.00 -0.59
C MET A 1 59.07 -25.92 -0.36
N LYS A 2 58.36 -27.06 -0.45
CA LYS A 2 57.78 -27.84 0.68
C LYS A 2 56.68 -27.04 1.40
N LYS A 3 55.43 -27.47 1.53
CA LYS A 3 54.82 -28.82 1.44
C LYS A 3 53.31 -28.74 1.18
N THR A 4 52.85 -29.72 0.42
CA THR A 4 51.49 -30.26 0.24
C THR A 4 50.92 -30.92 1.50
N SER A 5 49.57 -30.98 1.57
CA SER A 5 48.71 -31.97 2.26
C SER A 5 47.27 -31.58 1.92
N LEU A 6 46.41 -32.23 1.14
CA LEU A 6 46.14 -33.64 0.78
C LEU A 6 45.94 -34.61 1.95
N TRP A 7 44.68 -34.69 2.39
CA TRP A 7 43.96 -35.89 2.85
C TRP A 7 42.47 -35.49 2.86
N CYS A 8 41.46 -36.26 2.44
CA CYS A 8 41.27 -37.52 1.72
C CYS A 8 39.73 -37.59 1.54
N ILE A 9 39.18 -37.78 0.33
CA ILE A 9 38.63 -39.05 -0.19
C ILE A 9 37.32 -39.47 0.51
N VAL A 10 36.21 -39.95 -0.09
CA VAL A 10 35.67 -40.24 -1.43
C VAL A 10 34.23 -40.74 -1.16
N PHE A 11 33.23 -40.48 -2.03
CA PHE A 11 32.19 -41.41 -2.54
C PHE A 11 31.03 -40.58 -3.14
N VAL A 12 31.06 -40.23 -4.43
CA VAL A 12 30.58 -40.99 -5.61
C VAL A 12 29.06 -40.96 -5.80
N LEU A 13 28.67 -40.14 -6.79
CA LEU A 13 27.49 -40.26 -7.66
C LEU A 13 27.33 -41.66 -8.26
N LEU A 14 26.11 -42.22 -8.29
CA LEU A 14 25.54 -43.09 -9.34
C LEU A 14 24.05 -43.30 -9.04
N LEU A 15 23.14 -42.69 -9.81
CA LEU A 15 22.42 -43.28 -10.95
C LEU A 15 21.32 -44.30 -10.58
N SER A 16 20.08 -43.83 -10.74
CA SER A 16 18.91 -44.52 -11.31
C SER A 16 18.96 -46.04 -11.54
N ILE A 17 17.97 -46.77 -11.01
CA ILE A 17 17.23 -47.84 -11.70
C ILE A 17 15.79 -47.89 -11.17
N ILE A 18 14.86 -47.84 -12.12
CA ILE A 18 13.41 -48.06 -12.02
C ILE A 18 13.14 -49.55 -11.77
N ILE A 19 12.27 -49.91 -10.81
CA ILE A 19 11.49 -51.15 -10.88
C ILE A 19 10.04 -50.89 -10.42
N ILE A 20 9.13 -51.10 -11.35
CA ILE A 20 7.67 -51.16 -11.22
C ILE A 20 7.30 -52.53 -10.64
N TYR A 21 6.33 -52.58 -9.73
CA TYR A 21 5.43 -53.74 -9.61
C TYR A 21 4.00 -53.27 -9.36
N THR A 22 3.17 -53.44 -10.40
CA THR A 22 1.71 -53.60 -10.34
C THR A 22 1.35 -55.06 -10.08
N SER A 23 0.14 -55.30 -9.55
CA SER A 23 -0.68 -56.55 -9.57
C SER A 23 -1.17 -56.89 -8.16
N CYS A 24 -2.44 -57.21 -7.85
CA CYS A 24 -3.61 -57.56 -8.64
C CYS A 24 -4.87 -57.30 -7.78
N GLY A 25 -5.99 -56.95 -8.42
CA GLY A 25 -7.33 -57.02 -7.81
C GLY A 25 -7.93 -58.43 -7.88
N VAL A 26 -9.16 -58.55 -7.36
CA VAL A 26 -10.25 -59.55 -7.56
C VAL A 26 -11.01 -59.67 -6.22
N GLU A 27 -12.34 -59.69 -6.05
CA GLU A 27 -13.58 -59.49 -6.82
C GLU A 27 -14.71 -59.33 -5.77
N VAL A 28 -15.81 -58.66 -6.11
CA VAL A 28 -17.05 -58.52 -5.30
C VAL A 28 -18.12 -59.51 -5.80
N PRO A 29 -19.01 -60.05 -4.94
CA PRO A 29 -20.45 -59.95 -5.26
C PRO A 29 -21.44 -59.73 -4.08
N THR A 30 -22.24 -58.66 -4.21
CA THR A 30 -23.71 -58.45 -3.99
C THR A 30 -24.55 -59.05 -2.83
N LYS A 31 -25.09 -58.10 -2.01
CA LYS A 31 -26.48 -57.81 -1.51
C LYS A 31 -27.39 -58.88 -0.82
N SER A 32 -27.85 -58.56 0.42
CA SER A 32 -29.25 -58.19 0.80
C SER A 32 -29.39 -57.82 2.31
N VAL A 33 -29.79 -56.59 2.70
CA VAL A 33 -31.08 -56.15 3.36
C VAL A 33 -31.45 -56.93 4.65
N ALA A 34 -31.76 -56.39 5.84
CA ALA A 34 -31.83 -55.06 6.46
C ALA A 34 -31.91 -55.22 7.99
N HIS A 35 -31.33 -54.29 8.78
CA HIS A 35 -31.95 -53.84 10.03
C HIS A 35 -31.45 -52.44 10.41
N SER A 36 -32.37 -51.67 10.96
CA SER A 36 -32.41 -50.23 11.13
C SER A 36 -31.64 -49.70 12.35
N GLU A 37 -31.19 -48.44 12.19
CA GLU A 37 -31.17 -47.36 13.17
C GLU A 37 -30.34 -47.52 14.46
N GLN A 38 -29.16 -46.89 14.46
CA GLN A 38 -28.83 -45.69 15.27
C GLN A 38 -27.31 -45.56 15.37
N VAL A 39 -26.69 -44.79 14.46
CA VAL A 39 -25.33 -44.28 14.65
C VAL A 39 -25.29 -42.84 14.19
N LEU A 40 -25.40 -41.94 15.18
CA LEU A 40 -24.54 -40.79 15.36
C LEU A 40 -24.16 -40.02 14.07
N GLU A 41 -25.09 -39.20 13.56
CA GLU A 41 -24.73 -38.01 12.80
C GLU A 41 -24.03 -37.03 13.76
N ASN A 42 -22.71 -37.20 13.91
CA ASN A 42 -21.87 -36.19 14.48
C ASN A 42 -21.69 -35.07 13.45
N ASN A 43 -22.20 -33.91 13.83
CA ASN A 43 -21.82 -32.57 13.40
C ASN A 43 -20.39 -32.50 12.81
N LEU A 44 -20.28 -32.55 11.49
CA LEU A 44 -19.30 -31.75 10.76
C LEU A 44 -20.06 -30.53 10.27
N LYS A 45 -20.21 -29.54 11.15
CA LYS A 45 -20.31 -28.17 10.65
C LYS A 45 -18.96 -27.90 10.03
N GLU A 46 -18.90 -27.89 8.69
CA GLU A 46 -17.98 -26.99 8.01
C GLU A 46 -18.23 -25.62 8.64
N GLU A 47 -17.31 -25.19 9.52
CA GLU A 47 -17.19 -23.78 9.84
C GLU A 47 -16.98 -23.11 8.48
N SER A 48 -17.99 -22.36 8.05
CA SER A 48 -17.84 -21.44 6.93
C SER A 48 -16.72 -20.50 7.32
N ILE A 49 -15.51 -20.78 6.85
CA ILE A 49 -14.37 -19.87 6.93
C ILE A 49 -14.89 -18.58 6.32
N SER A 50 -15.03 -17.51 7.12
CA SER A 50 -15.45 -16.23 6.59
C SER A 50 -14.47 -15.87 5.48
N ALA A 51 -14.97 -15.66 4.27
CA ALA A 51 -14.12 -15.35 3.14
C ALA A 51 -13.37 -14.03 3.44
N LEU A 52 -12.08 -14.14 3.77
CA LEU A 52 -11.20 -12.99 3.99
C LEU A 52 -11.24 -12.15 2.72
N SER A 53 -11.73 -10.92 2.80
CA SER A 53 -11.87 -10.02 1.65
C SER A 53 -10.98 -8.79 1.86
N PRO A 54 -9.65 -8.93 1.72
CA PRO A 54 -8.73 -7.86 2.02
C PRO A 54 -8.87 -6.69 1.05
N TYR A 55 -8.64 -5.48 1.55
CA TYR A 55 -8.57 -4.25 0.76
C TYR A 55 -7.36 -3.42 1.19
N LEU A 56 -6.79 -2.65 0.26
CA LEU A 56 -5.71 -1.72 0.60
C LEU A 56 -6.23 -0.59 1.47
N VAL A 57 -5.51 -0.28 2.55
CA VAL A 57 -5.74 0.87 3.44
C VAL A 57 -4.72 2.00 3.21
N THR A 58 -3.71 1.77 2.38
CA THR A 58 -2.74 2.77 1.93
C THR A 58 -2.67 2.78 0.40
N THR A 59 -2.04 3.80 -0.21
CA THR A 59 -1.69 3.75 -1.64
C THR A 59 -0.83 2.53 -1.97
N CYS A 60 -0.87 2.07 -3.23
CA CYS A 60 0.01 0.99 -3.71
C CYS A 60 1.50 1.36 -3.75
N THR A 61 1.82 2.65 -3.56
CA THR A 61 3.20 3.16 -3.49
C THR A 61 3.78 3.15 -2.08
N GLY A 62 3.00 2.65 -1.11
CA GLY A 62 3.40 2.44 0.27
C GLY A 62 3.21 3.63 1.18
N ILE A 63 3.49 3.39 2.47
CA ILE A 63 3.29 4.33 3.57
C ILE A 63 4.02 5.66 3.43
N PHE A 64 5.19 5.71 2.77
CA PHE A 64 5.95 6.97 2.64
C PHE A 64 5.25 8.01 1.76
N ASN A 65 4.38 7.56 0.86
CA ASN A 65 3.61 8.43 -0.03
C ASN A 65 2.16 8.60 0.44
N ASN A 66 1.78 8.02 1.59
CA ASN A 66 0.41 8.05 2.11
C ASN A 66 0.18 9.32 2.95
N GLN A 67 -0.04 10.46 2.27
CA GLN A 67 -0.20 11.77 2.93
C GLN A 67 -1.60 12.01 3.49
N VAL A 68 -2.60 11.32 2.93
CA VAL A 68 -4.01 11.49 3.26
C VAL A 68 -4.67 10.11 3.35
N THR A 69 -5.52 9.93 4.34
CA THR A 69 -6.38 8.74 4.48
C THR A 69 -7.76 9.21 4.92
N GLY A 70 -8.84 8.48 4.63
CA GLY A 70 -10.15 8.95 5.06
C GLY A 70 -11.31 8.02 4.77
N THR A 71 -12.48 8.58 5.02
CA THR A 71 -13.79 7.98 4.73
C THR A 71 -14.57 8.93 3.83
N ASP A 72 -15.80 8.56 3.45
CA ASP A 72 -16.67 9.43 2.65
C ASP A 72 -17.01 10.77 3.34
N LYS A 73 -16.82 10.88 4.67
CA LYS A 73 -17.17 12.07 5.46
C LYS A 73 -16.02 13.06 5.62
N GLY A 74 -14.80 12.63 5.38
CA GLY A 74 -13.62 13.43 5.64
C GLY A 74 -12.34 12.61 5.65
N SER A 75 -11.23 13.32 5.75
CA SER A 75 -9.90 12.72 5.73
C SER A 75 -9.07 13.12 6.94
N TYR A 76 -7.96 12.45 7.11
CA TYR A 76 -6.93 12.71 8.09
C TYR A 76 -5.65 13.04 7.37
N ILE A 77 -4.88 13.98 7.93
CA ILE A 77 -3.54 14.32 7.47
C ILE A 77 -2.62 14.48 8.67
N LEU A 78 -1.32 14.34 8.43
CA LEU A 78 -0.28 14.68 9.40
C LEU A 78 0.35 16.01 8.99
N LEU A 79 0.47 16.94 9.94
CA LEU A 79 1.28 18.14 9.76
C LEU A 79 2.35 18.19 10.85
N GLN A 80 3.55 18.58 10.44
CA GLN A 80 4.68 18.79 11.33
C GLN A 80 4.81 20.27 11.65
N ASN A 81 5.06 20.60 12.92
CA ASN A 81 5.35 21.98 13.34
C ASN A 81 6.85 22.31 13.18
N SER A 82 7.25 23.53 13.52
CA SER A 82 8.64 23.98 13.41
C SER A 82 9.62 23.28 14.37
N LYS A 83 9.13 22.60 15.40
CA LYS A 83 9.93 21.80 16.33
C LYS A 83 10.14 20.36 15.86
N GLY A 84 9.50 19.98 14.76
CA GLY A 84 9.54 18.62 14.26
C GLY A 84 8.50 17.69 14.88
N GLU A 85 7.62 18.21 15.74
CA GLU A 85 6.53 17.47 16.35
C GLU A 85 5.35 17.36 15.36
N TYR A 86 4.61 16.25 15.46
CA TYR A 86 3.50 15.96 14.58
C TYR A 86 2.15 16.10 15.30
N ASN A 87 1.17 16.59 14.55
CA ASN A 87 -0.24 16.49 14.92
C ASN A 87 -1.05 15.85 13.79
N ILE A 88 -2.09 15.12 14.18
CA ILE A 88 -3.13 14.62 13.29
C ILE A 88 -4.19 15.72 13.13
N PHE A 89 -4.55 15.99 11.88
CA PHE A 89 -5.65 16.90 11.54
C PHE A 89 -6.77 16.14 10.86
N TYR A 90 -8.01 16.57 11.10
CA TYR A 90 -9.19 16.15 10.37
C TYR A 90 -9.57 17.18 9.32
N VAL A 91 -9.75 16.71 8.08
CA VAL A 91 -10.27 17.43 6.93
C VAL A 91 -11.76 17.15 6.84
N ASP A 92 -12.57 18.06 7.36
CA ASP A 92 -14.04 17.94 7.33
C ASP A 92 -14.59 18.46 6.00
N TYR A 93 -15.17 17.53 5.22
CA TYR A 93 -15.72 17.86 3.91
C TYR A 93 -16.98 18.72 3.98
N LEU A 94 -17.76 18.59 5.05
CA LEU A 94 -19.01 19.34 5.22
C LEU A 94 -18.73 20.81 5.55
N THR A 95 -17.86 21.04 6.53
CA THR A 95 -17.53 22.40 6.97
C THR A 95 -16.41 23.04 6.13
N GLN A 96 -15.72 22.26 5.29
CA GLN A 96 -14.57 22.67 4.49
C GLN A 96 -13.46 23.28 5.36
N GLN A 97 -13.16 22.60 6.46
CA GLN A 97 -12.13 23.00 7.42
C GLN A 97 -11.13 21.87 7.66
N ILE A 98 -9.88 22.25 7.89
CA ILE A 98 -8.86 21.39 8.45
C ILE A 98 -8.65 21.84 9.89
N VAL A 99 -8.89 20.95 10.84
CA VAL A 99 -8.81 21.19 12.29
C VAL A 99 -7.94 20.12 12.94
N TYR A 100 -7.34 20.43 14.09
CA TYR A 100 -6.69 19.40 14.90
C TYR A 100 -7.70 18.29 15.22
N LEU A 101 -7.25 17.02 15.22
CA LEU A 101 -8.06 15.88 15.64
C LEU A 101 -8.19 15.86 17.17
N SER A 102 -8.92 16.84 17.71
CA SER A 102 -9.08 17.08 19.14
C SER A 102 -10.48 17.59 19.46
N SER A 103 -11.03 17.14 20.58
CA SER A 103 -12.28 17.66 21.12
C SER A 103 -12.09 18.93 21.96
N GLU A 104 -10.84 19.36 22.19
CA GLU A 104 -10.50 20.47 23.09
C GLU A 104 -10.12 21.74 22.29
N PRO A 105 -11.07 22.61 21.94
CA PRO A 105 -10.81 23.76 21.06
C PRO A 105 -9.93 24.85 21.69
N GLN A 106 -9.67 24.79 22.99
CA GLN A 106 -8.80 25.72 23.72
C GLN A 106 -7.41 25.14 24.01
N SER A 107 -7.15 23.91 23.56
CA SER A 107 -5.85 23.26 23.70
C SER A 107 -4.79 23.99 22.86
N LEU A 108 -3.55 23.95 23.34
CA LEU A 108 -2.38 24.38 22.55
C LEU A 108 -1.90 23.27 21.59
N HIS A 109 -2.49 22.06 21.69
CA HIS A 109 -2.22 20.90 20.85
C HIS A 109 -0.76 20.44 20.84
N ASN A 110 -0.06 20.57 21.98
CA ASN A 110 1.37 20.34 22.12
C ASN A 110 1.74 19.42 23.30
N GLU A 111 0.76 18.66 23.81
CA GLU A 111 0.93 17.81 24.99
C GLU A 111 0.26 16.46 24.73
N GLU A 112 0.78 15.39 25.34
CA GLU A 112 0.32 14.00 25.13
C GLU A 112 -1.16 13.76 25.46
N SER A 113 -1.76 14.59 26.31
CA SER A 113 -3.18 14.50 26.64
C SER A 113 -4.11 14.92 25.49
N ASP A 114 -3.57 15.62 24.48
CA ASP A 114 -4.33 16.00 23.28
C ASP A 114 -4.33 14.84 22.28
N THR A 115 -5.52 14.46 21.81
CA THR A 115 -5.70 13.33 20.87
C THR A 115 -5.07 13.58 19.51
N SER A 116 -4.83 14.84 19.13
CA SER A 116 -4.15 15.18 17.88
C SER A 116 -2.64 15.05 17.99
N TYR A 117 -2.06 15.24 19.18
CA TYR A 117 -0.62 15.38 19.36
C TYR A 117 0.07 14.01 19.33
N LEU A 118 1.14 13.91 18.53
CA LEU A 118 1.99 12.72 18.41
C LEU A 118 3.43 12.96 18.87
N GLY A 119 3.78 14.21 19.19
CA GLY A 119 5.16 14.60 19.51
C GLY A 119 6.13 14.33 18.37
N GLU A 120 7.40 14.18 18.71
CA GLU A 120 8.44 13.84 17.75
C GLU A 120 8.23 12.41 17.21
N CYS A 121 8.26 12.28 15.89
CA CYS A 121 8.19 10.99 15.20
C CYS A 121 9.52 10.74 14.47
N PRO A 122 10.45 9.99 15.08
CA PRO A 122 11.75 9.69 14.45
C PRO A 122 11.57 9.02 13.09
N GLY A 123 12.34 9.48 12.11
CA GLY A 123 12.24 9.05 10.71
C GLY A 123 10.99 9.52 9.97
N GLY A 124 10.07 10.21 10.66
CA GLY A 124 8.78 10.63 10.13
C GLY A 124 7.64 9.70 10.52
N ALA A 125 6.44 10.10 10.12
CA ALA A 125 5.22 9.33 10.34
C ALA A 125 4.34 9.35 9.09
N SER A 126 3.56 8.28 8.93
CA SER A 126 2.48 8.17 7.97
C SER A 126 1.22 7.71 8.68
N LEU A 127 0.07 7.80 8.01
CA LEU A 127 -1.21 7.43 8.60
C LEU A 127 -2.06 6.65 7.60
N PHE A 128 -2.93 5.77 8.10
CA PHE A 128 -4.01 5.16 7.33
C PHE A 128 -5.19 4.85 8.24
N CYS A 129 -6.38 4.65 7.69
CA CYS A 129 -7.56 4.31 8.48
C CYS A 129 -8.33 3.13 7.89
N THR A 130 -9.00 2.39 8.77
CA THR A 130 -10.09 1.48 8.42
C THR A 130 -11.42 2.20 8.64
N SER A 131 -12.54 1.48 8.53
CA SER A 131 -13.86 2.01 8.89
C SER A 131 -14.02 2.29 10.39
N GLU A 132 -13.14 1.74 11.23
CA GLU A 132 -13.30 1.76 12.69
C GLU A 132 -12.14 2.44 13.43
N ASN A 133 -10.92 2.34 12.88
CA ASN A 133 -9.72 2.75 13.58
C ASN A 133 -8.82 3.59 12.68
N LEU A 134 -8.10 4.52 13.30
CA LEU A 134 -7.00 5.26 12.70
C LEU A 134 -5.68 4.63 13.16
N TYR A 135 -4.73 4.57 12.23
CA TYR A 135 -3.40 4.03 12.45
C TYR A 135 -2.35 5.06 12.08
N VAL A 136 -1.29 5.14 12.89
CA VAL A 136 -0.09 5.91 12.61
C VAL A 136 1.09 4.96 12.58
N VAL A 137 1.87 5.02 11.52
CA VAL A 137 3.14 4.30 11.40
C VAL A 137 4.26 5.30 11.60
N VAL A 138 4.97 5.18 12.73
CA VAL A 138 6.21 5.91 12.98
C VAL A 138 7.36 5.08 12.44
N LEU A 139 8.21 5.69 11.62
CA LEU A 139 9.22 4.97 10.84
C LEU A 139 10.46 4.57 11.66
N GLY A 140 10.68 5.23 12.79
CA GLY A 140 11.85 5.00 13.63
C GLY A 140 13.11 5.68 13.08
N SER A 141 14.22 5.54 13.77
CA SER A 141 15.49 6.16 13.42
C SER A 141 16.65 5.19 13.55
N ALA A 142 17.59 5.27 12.60
CA ALA A 142 18.89 4.66 12.75
C ALA A 142 19.68 5.37 13.87
N PRO A 143 20.58 4.67 14.58
CA PRO A 143 21.38 5.31 15.62
C PRO A 143 22.29 6.38 15.00
N SER A 144 22.39 7.53 15.65
CA SER A 144 23.37 8.57 15.31
C SER A 144 24.35 8.77 16.47
N SER A 145 25.41 9.55 16.25
CA SER A 145 26.53 9.69 17.20
C SER A 145 26.13 10.04 18.64
N ASN A 146 24.95 10.64 18.85
CA ASN A 146 24.44 11.03 20.17
C ASN A 146 22.97 10.64 20.43
N VAL A 147 22.31 9.93 19.51
CA VAL A 147 20.88 9.56 19.63
C VAL A 147 20.74 8.05 19.44
N PRO A 148 20.22 7.31 20.43
CA PRO A 148 19.89 5.89 20.28
C PRO A 148 18.94 5.66 19.09
N SER A 149 19.01 4.47 18.50
CA SER A 149 18.00 4.08 17.52
C SER A 149 16.63 4.01 18.18
N GLU A 150 15.60 4.50 17.50
CA GLU A 150 14.22 4.28 17.89
C GLU A 150 13.54 3.34 16.89
N PRO A 151 12.89 2.25 17.35
CA PRO A 151 12.24 1.31 16.45
C PRO A 151 11.01 1.94 15.78
N ALA A 152 10.70 1.44 14.58
CA ALA A 152 9.41 1.68 13.97
C ALA A 152 8.28 1.15 14.87
N LYS A 153 7.10 1.78 14.81
CA LYS A 153 5.92 1.34 15.56
C LYS A 153 4.64 1.67 14.84
N ILE A 154 3.64 0.82 15.03
CA ILE A 154 2.27 1.02 14.56
C ILE A 154 1.42 1.37 15.78
N ILE A 155 0.82 2.55 15.76
CA ILE A 155 -0.08 3.06 16.80
C ILE A 155 -1.51 2.93 16.27
N LYS A 156 -2.41 2.39 17.09
CA LYS A 156 -3.84 2.27 16.82
C LYS A 156 -4.61 3.22 17.73
N MET A 157 -5.64 3.86 17.20
CA MET A 157 -6.56 4.73 17.94
C MET A 157 -7.95 4.71 17.31
N ASP A 158 -8.94 5.20 18.04
CA ASP A 158 -10.27 5.45 17.50
C ASP A 158 -10.20 6.53 16.41
N LEU A 159 -11.21 6.61 15.53
CA LEU A 159 -11.27 7.63 14.47
C LEU A 159 -11.26 9.09 14.96
N ASN A 160 -11.49 9.33 16.25
CA ASN A 160 -11.39 10.66 16.88
C ASN A 160 -10.04 10.90 17.58
N GLY A 161 -9.08 9.96 17.47
CA GLY A 161 -7.77 10.01 18.12
C GLY A 161 -7.74 9.53 19.57
N ALA A 162 -8.89 9.17 20.16
CA ALA A 162 -8.96 8.63 21.51
C ALA A 162 -8.48 7.16 21.57
N ASN A 163 -8.30 6.64 22.78
CA ASN A 163 -7.90 5.24 23.04
C ASN A 163 -6.60 4.84 22.31
N ARG A 164 -5.69 5.82 22.16
CA ARG A 164 -4.39 5.64 21.49
C ARG A 164 -3.53 4.62 22.24
N SER A 165 -3.04 3.63 21.51
CA SER A 165 -2.14 2.60 22.04
C SER A 165 -1.16 2.13 20.96
N THR A 166 0.05 1.74 21.36
CA THR A 166 0.98 1.08 20.45
C THR A 166 0.49 -0.34 20.19
N LEU A 167 0.12 -0.62 18.94
CA LEU A 167 -0.32 -1.95 18.50
C LEU A 167 0.88 -2.89 18.32
N TYR A 168 1.97 -2.38 17.74
CA TYR A 168 3.17 -3.15 17.52
C TYR A 168 4.40 -2.24 17.49
N THR A 169 5.49 -2.70 18.09
CA THR A 169 6.82 -2.08 18.00
C THR A 169 7.72 -3.07 17.31
N PHE A 170 8.36 -2.66 16.22
CA PHE A 170 9.31 -3.51 15.51
C PHE A 170 10.53 -3.75 16.40
N SER A 171 10.83 -5.02 16.66
CA SER A 171 12.05 -5.42 17.36
C SER A 171 13.25 -5.41 16.42
N ASP A 172 14.43 -5.74 16.92
CA ASP A 172 15.63 -5.96 16.10
C ASP A 172 15.46 -7.12 15.08
N GLU A 173 14.37 -7.89 15.14
CA GLU A 173 14.10 -9.03 14.25
C GLU A 173 13.54 -8.58 12.89
N TYR A 174 12.81 -7.47 12.83
CA TYR A 174 12.15 -7.01 11.62
C TYR A 174 12.38 -5.52 11.36
N PHE A 175 12.66 -5.23 10.10
CA PHE A 175 12.74 -3.88 9.58
C PHE A 175 11.52 -3.57 8.71
N LEU A 176 10.86 -2.44 8.96
CA LEU A 176 9.75 -1.96 8.14
C LEU A 176 10.28 -1.11 6.98
N GLU A 177 10.21 -1.66 5.77
CA GLU A 177 10.46 -0.90 4.54
C GLU A 177 9.21 -0.12 4.09
N ASN A 178 9.37 0.73 3.07
CA ASN A 178 8.24 1.35 2.42
C ASN A 178 7.36 0.27 1.76
N THR A 179 6.18 0.04 2.32
CA THR A 179 5.24 -0.98 1.88
C THR A 179 3.81 -0.48 1.96
N ALA A 180 2.93 -1.08 1.17
CA ALA A 180 1.49 -0.87 1.31
C ALA A 180 0.93 -1.77 2.41
N PHE A 181 -0.24 -1.39 2.94
CA PHE A 181 -0.97 -2.17 3.94
C PHE A 181 -2.32 -2.58 3.37
N ALA A 182 -2.66 -3.86 3.55
CA ALA A 182 -3.98 -4.40 3.34
C ALA A 182 -4.65 -4.75 4.67
N PHE A 183 -5.97 -4.75 4.70
CA PHE A 183 -6.78 -5.08 5.87
C PHE A 183 -7.99 -5.91 5.44
N ASP A 184 -8.34 -6.92 6.22
CA ASP A 184 -9.46 -7.85 5.95
C ASP A 184 -10.66 -7.68 6.89
N GLY A 185 -10.57 -6.77 7.86
CA GLY A 185 -11.55 -6.63 8.95
C GLY A 185 -10.98 -6.99 10.33
N GLU A 186 -9.90 -7.76 10.40
CA GLU A 186 -9.32 -8.24 11.65
C GLU A 186 -7.80 -8.00 11.73
N SER A 187 -7.09 -8.20 10.62
CA SER A 187 -5.63 -8.22 10.56
C SER A 187 -5.08 -7.31 9.46
N LEU A 188 -3.93 -6.72 9.73
CA LEU A 188 -3.14 -5.99 8.74
C LEU A 188 -2.17 -6.93 8.04
N TYR A 189 -2.03 -6.79 6.72
CA TYR A 189 -1.08 -7.51 5.91
C TYR A 189 -0.16 -6.55 5.17
N PHE A 190 1.14 -6.80 5.23
CA PHE A 190 2.15 -5.96 4.61
C PHE A 190 3.45 -6.73 4.41
N LEU A 191 4.46 -6.07 3.84
CA LEU A 191 5.80 -6.64 3.65
C LEU A 191 6.75 -6.10 4.72
N ALA A 192 7.52 -6.98 5.35
CA ALA A 192 8.59 -6.61 6.29
C ALA A 192 9.87 -7.37 5.93
N VAL A 193 11.02 -6.81 6.27
CA VAL A 193 12.31 -7.47 6.06
C VAL A 193 12.77 -8.11 7.36
N ASN A 194 13.00 -9.42 7.33
CA ASN A 194 13.64 -10.13 8.42
C ASN A 194 15.12 -9.73 8.49
N VAL A 195 15.56 -9.24 9.64
CA VAL A 195 16.90 -8.67 9.82
C VAL A 195 17.99 -9.75 9.78
N ASP A 196 17.68 -10.96 10.26
CA ASP A 196 18.64 -12.07 10.30
C ASP A 196 18.89 -12.65 8.90
N THR A 197 17.84 -12.82 8.10
CA THR A 197 17.93 -13.42 6.76
C THR A 197 18.13 -12.37 5.67
N GLY A 198 17.77 -11.11 5.93
CA GLY A 198 17.73 -10.03 4.94
C GLY A 198 16.61 -10.20 3.91
N LEU A 199 15.67 -11.11 4.14
CA LEU A 199 14.60 -11.43 3.19
C LEU A 199 13.32 -10.68 3.49
N THR A 200 12.60 -10.33 2.43
CA THR A 200 11.23 -9.83 2.54
C THR A 200 10.28 -10.97 2.86
N GLU A 201 9.40 -10.75 3.81
CA GLU A 201 8.34 -11.66 4.21
C GLU A 201 6.97 -11.00 4.05
N ILE A 202 5.96 -11.79 3.68
CA ILE A 202 4.56 -11.41 3.85
C ILE A 202 4.21 -11.64 5.32
N VAL A 203 3.81 -10.59 6.01
CA VAL A 203 3.50 -10.64 7.44
C VAL A 203 2.03 -10.30 7.71
N CYS A 204 1.55 -10.79 8.84
CA CYS A 204 0.21 -10.56 9.36
C CYS A 204 0.33 -9.95 10.77
N LEU A 205 -0.45 -8.90 11.04
CA LEU A 205 -0.57 -8.28 12.36
C LEU A 205 -2.04 -8.24 12.78
N ALA A 206 -2.41 -9.06 13.76
CA ALA A 206 -3.75 -9.09 14.31
C ALA A 206 -4.05 -7.80 15.09
N THR A 207 -5.05 -7.03 14.66
CA THR A 207 -5.28 -5.67 15.19
C THR A 207 -5.94 -5.63 16.56
N ASN A 208 -6.45 -6.78 17.05
CA ASN A 208 -7.07 -6.91 18.38
C ASN A 208 -6.08 -7.34 19.46
N THR A 209 -5.03 -8.06 19.08
CA THR A 209 -4.08 -8.67 20.03
C THR A 209 -2.66 -8.15 19.87
N GLY A 210 -2.32 -7.52 18.74
CA GLY A 210 -0.95 -7.14 18.39
C GLY A 210 -0.06 -8.34 18.03
N VAL A 211 -0.63 -9.53 17.82
CA VAL A 211 0.13 -10.71 17.41
C VAL A 211 0.64 -10.52 15.98
N PHE A 212 1.96 -10.53 15.85
CA PHE A 212 2.70 -10.45 14.59
C PHE A 212 3.12 -11.84 14.14
N SER A 213 2.96 -12.17 12.87
CA SER A 213 3.29 -13.50 12.33
C SER A 213 3.79 -13.42 10.90
N SER A 214 4.85 -14.16 10.60
CA SER A 214 5.28 -14.43 9.23
C SER A 214 4.35 -15.43 8.55
N LEU A 215 3.85 -15.12 7.37
CA LEU A 215 3.02 -16.02 6.57
C LEU A 215 3.85 -16.75 5.50
N LEU A 216 4.78 -16.02 4.87
CA LEU A 216 5.61 -16.55 3.79
C LEU A 216 6.87 -15.70 3.62
N GLU A 217 8.02 -16.37 3.67
CA GLU A 217 9.30 -15.80 3.24
C GLU A 217 9.42 -15.82 1.70
N LEU A 218 9.80 -14.69 1.10
CA LEU A 218 9.83 -14.52 -0.35
C LEU A 218 11.20 -14.86 -0.96
N GLU A 219 11.23 -15.09 -2.28
CA GLU A 219 12.45 -15.55 -2.97
C GLU A 219 13.62 -14.55 -2.81
N HIS A 220 14.82 -15.08 -2.57
CA HIS A 220 16.08 -14.33 -2.54
C HIS A 220 16.33 -13.53 -3.84
N ASN A 221 17.19 -12.49 -3.72
CA ASN A 221 17.70 -11.68 -4.85
C ASN A 221 16.61 -10.98 -5.67
N SER A 222 15.46 -10.69 -5.05
CA SER A 222 14.36 -9.95 -5.67
C SER A 222 13.84 -8.89 -4.71
N SER A 223 13.37 -7.78 -5.25
CA SER A 223 12.58 -6.81 -4.47
C SER A 223 11.10 -7.05 -4.68
N TYR A 224 10.30 -6.75 -3.66
CA TYR A 224 8.86 -6.96 -3.68
C TYR A 224 8.11 -5.69 -3.34
N ARG A 225 6.93 -5.52 -3.96
CA ARG A 225 5.96 -4.48 -3.60
C ARG A 225 4.56 -5.07 -3.51
N LEU A 226 3.81 -4.68 -2.49
CA LEU A 226 2.37 -4.93 -2.42
C LEU A 226 1.65 -3.89 -3.28
N LEU A 227 0.97 -4.33 -4.34
CA LEU A 227 0.28 -3.46 -5.30
C LEU A 227 -1.23 -3.37 -5.08
N GLY A 228 -1.83 -4.35 -4.39
CA GLY A 228 -3.28 -4.47 -4.32
C GLY A 228 -3.74 -5.74 -3.63
N THR A 229 -5.04 -6.00 -3.73
CA THR A 229 -5.70 -7.17 -3.14
C THR A 229 -6.66 -7.83 -4.13
N THR A 230 -6.89 -9.12 -3.94
CA THR A 230 -7.99 -9.89 -4.53
C THR A 230 -9.01 -10.21 -3.44
N SER A 231 -10.13 -10.83 -3.82
CA SER A 231 -11.14 -11.33 -2.90
C SER A 231 -10.65 -12.40 -1.92
N ASP A 232 -9.46 -12.96 -2.13
CA ASP A 232 -8.88 -14.04 -1.32
C ASP A 232 -7.41 -13.83 -0.94
N GLY A 233 -6.83 -12.66 -1.25
CA GLY A 233 -5.38 -12.55 -1.30
C GLY A 233 -4.78 -11.18 -1.55
N LEU A 234 -3.45 -11.19 -1.70
CA LEU A 234 -2.60 -10.02 -1.92
C LEU A 234 -1.98 -10.08 -3.31
N VAL A 235 -1.84 -8.93 -3.96
CA VAL A 235 -1.21 -8.80 -5.29
C VAL A 235 0.18 -8.20 -5.15
N LEU A 236 1.19 -8.95 -5.56
CA LEU A 236 2.60 -8.59 -5.42
C LEU A 236 3.25 -8.34 -6.78
N GLN A 237 4.19 -7.40 -6.82
CA GLN A 237 5.17 -7.34 -7.89
C GLN A 237 6.53 -7.78 -7.35
N GLN A 238 7.05 -8.87 -7.90
CA GLN A 238 8.45 -9.27 -7.76
C GLN A 238 9.26 -8.55 -8.84
N THR A 239 10.43 -8.01 -8.48
CA THR A 239 11.40 -7.44 -9.42
C THR A 239 12.77 -8.08 -9.20
N THR A 240 13.33 -8.67 -10.26
CA THR A 240 14.68 -9.24 -10.24
C THR A 240 15.57 -8.39 -11.13
N PHE A 241 16.68 -7.90 -10.58
CA PHE A 241 17.68 -7.12 -11.30
C PHE A 241 18.75 -8.06 -11.85
N SER A 242 19.01 -7.99 -13.15
CA SER A 242 20.13 -8.68 -13.80
C SER A 242 20.93 -7.67 -14.62
N ASP A 243 22.22 -7.96 -14.87
CA ASP A 243 23.17 -7.04 -15.53
C ASP A 243 22.70 -6.53 -16.90
N GLU A 244 21.79 -7.25 -17.58
CA GLU A 244 21.35 -6.89 -18.92
C GLU A 244 19.88 -6.43 -19.03
N ASN A 245 19.00 -6.65 -18.05
CA ASN A 245 17.63 -6.05 -17.96
C ASN A 245 16.93 -6.44 -16.64
N ALA A 246 16.05 -5.59 -16.09
CA ALA A 246 15.19 -5.94 -14.96
C ALA A 246 13.91 -6.69 -15.41
N ARG A 247 13.56 -7.78 -14.72
CA ARG A 247 12.36 -8.60 -14.96
C ARG A 247 11.37 -8.45 -13.81
N CYS A 248 10.09 -8.48 -14.14
CA CYS A 248 9.01 -8.40 -13.16
C CYS A 248 8.03 -9.56 -13.28
N LYS A 249 7.58 -10.08 -12.15
CA LYS A 249 6.42 -10.97 -12.07
C LYS A 249 5.29 -10.28 -11.33
N LEU A 250 4.08 -10.35 -11.89
CA LEU A 250 2.85 -10.02 -11.17
C LEU A 250 2.32 -11.30 -10.55
N GLN A 251 2.11 -11.29 -9.24
CA GLN A 251 1.81 -12.48 -8.45
C GLN A 251 0.59 -12.27 -7.57
N VAL A 252 -0.13 -13.36 -7.29
CA VAL A 252 -1.21 -13.39 -6.31
C VAL A 252 -0.83 -14.37 -5.20
N PHE A 253 -0.82 -13.87 -3.97
CA PHE A 253 -0.66 -14.66 -2.75
C PHE A 253 -2.04 -14.93 -2.16
N SER A 254 -2.41 -16.21 -2.00
CA SER A 254 -3.67 -16.58 -1.36
C SER A 254 -3.51 -16.63 0.17
N LEU A 255 -4.37 -15.92 0.89
CA LEU A 255 -4.41 -15.94 2.36
C LEU A 255 -4.95 -17.26 2.92
N GLN A 256 -5.65 -18.06 2.10
CA GLN A 256 -6.22 -19.33 2.53
C GLN A 256 -5.19 -20.46 2.50
N THR A 257 -4.33 -20.48 1.48
CA THR A 257 -3.39 -21.58 1.23
C THR A 257 -1.94 -21.20 1.52
N ASN A 258 -1.66 -19.93 1.83
CA ASN A 258 -0.31 -19.37 1.97
C ASN A 258 0.59 -19.71 0.77
N SER A 259 0.04 -19.63 -0.44
CA SER A 259 0.74 -19.96 -1.68
C SER A 259 0.72 -18.82 -2.67
N ILE A 260 1.84 -18.63 -3.36
CA ILE A 260 1.97 -17.67 -4.46
C ILE A 260 1.76 -18.36 -5.80
N ARG A 261 1.05 -17.68 -6.70
CA ARG A 261 1.04 -17.99 -8.13
C ARG A 261 1.42 -16.77 -8.96
N THR A 262 2.16 -17.00 -10.04
CA THR A 262 2.47 -15.95 -11.03
C THR A 262 1.31 -15.82 -12.00
N VAL A 263 0.86 -14.59 -12.20
CA VAL A 263 -0.20 -14.23 -13.15
C VAL A 263 0.37 -13.70 -14.46
N ASN A 264 1.46 -12.94 -14.39
CA ASN A 264 2.13 -12.39 -15.56
C ASN A 264 3.64 -12.24 -15.32
N ASP A 265 4.43 -12.25 -16.39
CA ASP A 265 5.89 -12.11 -16.37
C ASP A 265 6.38 -11.20 -17.51
N PHE A 266 6.87 -10.01 -17.18
CA PHE A 266 7.07 -8.88 -18.11
C PHE A 266 8.39 -8.15 -17.82
N LYS A 267 8.91 -7.36 -18.77
CA LYS A 267 10.12 -6.57 -18.50
C LYS A 267 9.73 -5.35 -17.67
N TYR A 268 10.61 -4.94 -16.77
CA TYR A 268 10.37 -3.75 -15.93
C TYR A 268 10.05 -2.50 -16.77
N SER A 269 10.67 -2.36 -17.94
CA SER A 269 10.46 -1.25 -18.88
C SER A 269 9.13 -1.30 -19.64
N ASP A 270 8.43 -2.44 -19.67
CA ASP A 270 7.31 -2.65 -20.60
C ASP A 270 6.00 -2.03 -20.09
N ARG A 271 5.78 -2.06 -18.76
CA ARG A 271 4.55 -1.59 -18.12
C ARG A 271 4.67 -1.55 -16.60
N SER A 272 3.71 -0.89 -15.97
CA SER A 272 3.40 -0.96 -14.54
C SER A 272 1.91 -1.23 -14.35
N TYR A 273 1.50 -1.66 -13.17
CA TYR A 273 0.12 -2.00 -12.86
C TYR A 273 -0.45 -1.15 -11.72
N VAL A 274 -1.74 -0.82 -11.83
CA VAL A 274 -2.61 -0.53 -10.69
C VAL A 274 -3.67 -1.59 -10.58
N ILE A 275 -4.06 -1.88 -9.35
CA ILE A 275 -4.94 -3.00 -9.03
C ILE A 275 -6.29 -2.46 -8.57
N SER A 276 -7.37 -3.04 -9.08
CA SER A 276 -8.70 -2.87 -8.50
C SER A 276 -9.42 -4.21 -8.53
N HIS A 277 -9.67 -4.76 -7.33
CA HIS A 277 -10.26 -6.07 -7.12
C HIS A 277 -9.51 -7.16 -7.93
N GLU A 278 -10.24 -7.97 -8.69
CA GLU A 278 -9.74 -9.09 -9.49
C GLU A 278 -9.05 -8.68 -10.81
N LYS A 279 -8.71 -7.39 -10.97
CA LYS A 279 -8.17 -6.85 -12.22
C LYS A 279 -6.93 -6.01 -11.99
N ALA A 280 -5.96 -6.20 -12.88
CA ALA A 280 -4.78 -5.35 -12.99
C ALA A 280 -4.88 -4.52 -14.28
N TYR A 281 -4.78 -3.21 -14.14
CA TYR A 281 -4.80 -2.27 -15.27
C TYR A 281 -3.39 -1.78 -15.54
N SER A 282 -3.03 -1.70 -16.83
CA SER A 282 -1.71 -1.25 -17.23
C SER A 282 -1.77 -0.37 -18.47
N PHE A 283 -0.71 0.41 -18.62
CA PHE A 283 -0.38 1.13 -19.84
C PHE A 283 1.03 0.71 -20.28
N SER A 284 1.20 0.41 -21.57
CA SER A 284 2.49 0.06 -22.15
C SER A 284 3.05 1.20 -23.00
N PRO A 285 4.14 1.86 -22.56
CA PRO A 285 4.79 2.94 -23.30
C PRO A 285 5.35 2.53 -24.67
N SER A 286 5.65 1.24 -24.88
CA SER A 286 6.22 0.73 -26.12
C SER A 286 5.22 0.63 -27.27
N ASP A 287 3.93 0.42 -26.97
CA ASP A 287 2.88 0.26 -27.98
C ASP A 287 1.68 1.20 -27.79
N GLY A 288 1.70 2.03 -26.74
CA GLY A 288 0.67 3.04 -26.48
C GLY A 288 -0.68 2.47 -26.09
N LYS A 289 -0.75 1.21 -25.65
CA LYS A 289 -2.02 0.53 -25.34
C LYS A 289 -2.31 0.49 -23.84
N ALA A 290 -3.59 0.68 -23.52
CA ALA A 290 -4.14 0.38 -22.21
C ALA A 290 -4.71 -1.05 -22.20
N ARG A 291 -4.46 -1.78 -21.12
CA ARG A 291 -4.85 -3.19 -20.98
C ARG A 291 -5.46 -3.46 -19.62
N VAL A 292 -6.28 -4.51 -19.59
CA VAL A 292 -6.83 -5.08 -18.37
C VAL A 292 -6.49 -6.55 -18.33
N LEU A 293 -5.95 -7.00 -17.20
CA LEU A 293 -5.56 -8.38 -16.96
C LEU A 293 -6.37 -8.94 -15.79
N SER A 294 -6.99 -10.10 -16.01
CA SER A 294 -7.70 -10.85 -15.00
C SER A 294 -6.71 -11.49 -14.04
N LEU A 295 -6.75 -11.10 -12.77
CA LEU A 295 -5.85 -11.65 -11.77
C LEU A 295 -6.12 -13.13 -11.49
N LYS A 296 -7.33 -13.62 -11.77
CA LYS A 296 -7.74 -15.01 -11.54
C LYS A 296 -7.04 -16.02 -12.46
N ASN A 297 -6.95 -15.72 -13.75
CA ASN A 297 -6.49 -16.65 -14.79
C ASN A 297 -5.38 -16.10 -15.69
N GLY A 298 -5.03 -14.81 -15.56
CA GLY A 298 -4.00 -14.15 -16.38
C GLY A 298 -4.44 -13.82 -17.80
N GLU A 299 -5.72 -13.97 -18.12
CA GLU A 299 -6.25 -13.49 -19.41
C GLU A 299 -6.15 -11.96 -19.48
N GLU A 300 -5.67 -11.46 -20.61
CA GLU A 300 -5.43 -10.04 -20.85
C GLU A 300 -6.22 -9.57 -22.07
N ASP A 301 -6.94 -8.47 -21.90
CA ASP A 301 -7.68 -7.79 -22.95
C ASP A 301 -7.11 -6.39 -23.21
N ILE A 302 -7.21 -5.95 -24.46
CA ILE A 302 -6.92 -4.57 -24.84
C ILE A 302 -8.11 -3.71 -24.46
N LEU A 303 -7.90 -2.80 -23.52
CA LEU A 303 -8.91 -1.85 -23.06
C LEU A 303 -8.98 -0.64 -24.01
N ASN A 304 -7.82 -0.18 -24.50
CA ASN A 304 -7.72 0.83 -25.55
C ASN A 304 -6.48 0.55 -26.42
N ASP A 305 -6.69 0.45 -27.73
CA ASP A 305 -5.66 0.05 -28.71
C ASP A 305 -4.72 1.19 -29.11
N LYS A 306 -5.10 2.44 -28.83
CA LYS A 306 -4.26 3.61 -29.08
C LYS A 306 -4.68 4.77 -28.18
N VAL A 307 -4.14 4.80 -26.96
CA VAL A 307 -4.45 5.85 -25.97
C VAL A 307 -4.01 7.23 -26.48
N PHE A 308 -2.88 7.28 -27.19
CA PHE A 308 -2.28 8.52 -27.71
C PHE A 308 -2.05 8.43 -29.22
N SER A 309 -2.28 9.54 -29.93
CA SER A 309 -2.17 9.59 -31.39
C SER A 309 -0.72 9.57 -31.91
N GLY A 310 0.27 9.86 -31.06
CA GLY A 310 1.70 9.95 -31.39
C GLY A 310 2.36 8.61 -31.74
N GLU A 311 3.53 8.67 -32.40
CA GLU A 311 4.34 7.49 -32.74
C GLU A 311 5.23 7.02 -31.59
N ASP A 312 5.54 7.91 -30.63
CA ASP A 312 6.36 7.61 -29.45
C ASP A 312 5.53 7.77 -28.17
N SER A 313 5.41 6.69 -27.41
CA SER A 313 4.73 6.65 -26.12
C SER A 313 5.69 6.41 -24.94
N THR A 314 7.01 6.48 -25.16
CA THR A 314 8.04 6.24 -24.12
C THR A 314 8.07 7.31 -23.02
N GLY A 315 7.53 8.51 -23.29
CA GLY A 315 7.38 9.60 -22.33
C GLY A 315 6.26 9.40 -21.29
N TYR A 316 5.40 8.41 -21.47
CA TYR A 316 4.21 8.24 -20.65
C TYR A 316 4.45 7.26 -19.48
N MET A 317 3.87 7.55 -18.32
CA MET A 317 3.91 6.67 -17.15
C MET A 317 2.57 6.59 -16.45
N LEU A 318 2.31 5.43 -15.87
CA LEU A 318 1.18 5.25 -14.98
C LEU A 318 1.45 5.98 -13.64
N VAL A 319 0.44 6.69 -13.11
CA VAL A 319 0.56 7.47 -11.87
C VAL A 319 -0.69 7.31 -10.99
N GLY A 320 -0.50 7.47 -9.68
CA GLY A 320 -1.59 7.43 -8.70
C GLY A 320 -2.28 6.08 -8.55
N ASP A 321 -3.34 6.08 -7.75
CA ASP A 321 -4.24 4.95 -7.57
C ASP A 321 -5.47 5.04 -8.51
N ILE A 322 -6.39 4.09 -8.38
CA ILE A 322 -7.66 4.11 -9.10
C ILE A 322 -8.69 4.96 -8.34
N TYR A 323 -9.24 5.97 -9.02
CA TYR A 323 -10.30 6.83 -8.49
C TYR A 323 -11.52 6.79 -9.40
N ASP A 324 -12.70 6.60 -8.81
CA ASP A 324 -13.99 6.56 -9.53
C ASP A 324 -13.97 5.68 -10.80
N ASN A 325 -13.32 4.51 -10.72
CA ASN A 325 -13.08 3.58 -11.85
C ASN A 325 -12.23 4.16 -13.00
N HIS A 326 -11.27 5.02 -12.70
CA HIS A 326 -10.27 5.51 -13.65
C HIS A 326 -8.86 5.30 -13.10
N PHE A 327 -7.93 4.94 -13.98
CA PHE A 327 -6.49 4.99 -13.71
C PHE A 327 -5.84 6.08 -14.56
N PHE A 328 -4.65 6.53 -14.17
CA PHE A 328 -4.06 7.73 -14.74
C PHE A 328 -2.73 7.46 -15.45
N VAL A 329 -2.52 8.16 -16.55
CA VAL A 329 -1.28 8.18 -17.31
C VAL A 329 -0.82 9.63 -17.45
N LEU A 330 0.43 9.89 -17.08
CA LEU A 330 1.09 11.19 -17.17
C LEU A 330 2.09 11.18 -18.33
N ASP A 331 2.06 12.19 -19.19
CA ASP A 331 3.17 12.49 -20.09
C ASP A 331 4.25 13.27 -19.33
N LYS A 332 5.43 12.65 -19.14
CA LYS A 332 6.55 13.28 -18.41
C LYS A 332 7.13 14.51 -19.12
N ASN A 333 6.93 14.63 -20.42
CA ASN A 333 7.52 15.71 -21.21
C ASN A 333 6.68 16.99 -21.16
N THR A 334 5.35 16.83 -21.16
CA THR A 334 4.41 17.97 -21.16
C THR A 334 3.73 18.18 -19.81
N ASN A 335 3.83 17.20 -18.90
CA ASN A 335 3.08 17.13 -17.64
C ASN A 335 1.55 16.99 -17.83
N ASP A 336 1.11 16.58 -19.03
CA ASP A 336 -0.31 16.34 -19.31
C ASP A 336 -0.79 15.05 -18.62
N LEU A 337 -1.95 15.14 -17.96
CA LEU A 337 -2.57 14.02 -17.25
C LEU A 337 -3.77 13.49 -18.03
N TYR A 338 -3.86 12.17 -18.14
CA TYR A 338 -4.94 11.49 -18.83
C TYR A 338 -5.56 10.44 -17.90
N ALA A 339 -6.88 10.48 -17.76
CA ALA A 339 -7.64 9.47 -17.06
C ALA A 339 -8.19 8.45 -18.05
N ILE A 340 -8.03 7.17 -17.76
CA ILE A 340 -8.53 6.07 -18.58
C ILE A 340 -9.56 5.31 -17.77
N LYS A 341 -10.78 5.24 -18.29
CA LYS A 341 -11.89 4.57 -17.63
C LYS A 341 -11.74 3.06 -17.67
N CYS A 342 -11.76 2.41 -16.51
CA CYS A 342 -11.53 0.97 -16.36
C CYS A 342 -12.56 0.10 -17.10
N THR A 343 -13.76 0.61 -17.37
CA THR A 343 -14.86 -0.17 -17.97
C THR A 343 -14.76 -0.34 -19.47
N ASP A 344 -14.26 0.68 -20.18
CA ASP A 344 -14.35 0.77 -21.64
C ASP A 344 -13.11 1.41 -22.30
N GLY A 345 -12.12 1.84 -21.51
CA GLY A 345 -10.90 2.45 -22.02
C GLY A 345 -11.05 3.87 -22.54
N THR A 346 -12.17 4.53 -22.27
CA THR A 346 -12.37 5.94 -22.64
C THR A 346 -11.28 6.79 -21.99
N VAL A 347 -10.58 7.57 -22.82
CA VAL A 347 -9.50 8.46 -22.40
C VAL A 347 -10.04 9.87 -22.24
N THR A 348 -9.83 10.47 -21.08
CA THR A 348 -10.23 11.85 -20.76
C THR A 348 -9.00 12.66 -20.37
N PRO A 349 -8.62 13.71 -21.13
CA PRO A 349 -7.55 14.62 -20.71
C PRO A 349 -8.00 15.44 -19.51
N ILE A 350 -7.14 15.53 -18.50
CA ILE A 350 -7.34 16.32 -17.29
C ILE A 350 -6.47 17.57 -17.37
N THR A 351 -7.10 18.72 -17.60
CA THR A 351 -6.41 20.01 -17.76
C THR A 351 -6.49 20.88 -16.50
N LEU A 352 -6.86 20.28 -15.36
CA LEU A 352 -6.89 20.96 -14.08
C LEU A 352 -5.48 21.06 -13.52
N GLN A 353 -4.90 22.26 -13.63
CA GLN A 353 -3.56 22.57 -13.14
C GLN A 353 -3.57 23.86 -12.32
N GLU A 354 -2.69 23.92 -11.32
CA GLU A 354 -2.41 25.10 -10.51
C GLU A 354 -0.90 25.20 -10.31
N GLU A 355 -0.31 26.38 -10.57
CA GLU A 355 1.12 26.65 -10.36
C GLU A 355 2.06 25.60 -11.02
N GLY A 356 1.63 25.01 -12.13
CA GLY A 356 2.39 23.99 -12.87
C GLY A 356 2.23 22.56 -12.35
N PHE A 357 1.40 22.34 -11.33
CA PHE A 357 1.07 21.01 -10.80
C PHE A 357 -0.33 20.58 -11.25
N ASN A 358 -0.47 19.31 -11.58
CA ASN A 358 -1.79 18.70 -11.81
C ASN A 358 -2.58 18.68 -10.49
N ALA A 359 -3.89 18.88 -10.61
CA ALA A 359 -4.84 18.70 -9.52
C ALA A 359 -4.91 17.22 -9.10
N SER A 360 -3.97 16.80 -8.25
CA SER A 360 -3.83 15.42 -7.79
C SER A 360 -4.94 15.05 -6.81
N ILE A 361 -5.62 13.94 -7.10
CA ILE A 361 -6.61 13.34 -6.19
C ILE A 361 -5.87 12.70 -5.02
N MET A 362 -6.28 13.08 -3.81
CA MET A 362 -5.72 12.58 -2.55
C MET A 362 -6.68 11.66 -1.82
N ALA A 363 -7.99 11.89 -2.00
CA ALA A 363 -9.07 11.05 -1.48
C ALA A 363 -10.36 11.32 -2.28
N GLN A 364 -11.37 10.47 -2.09
CA GLN A 364 -12.67 10.63 -2.73
C GLN A 364 -13.81 10.34 -1.75
N SER A 365 -14.93 11.04 -1.93
CA SER A 365 -16.23 10.68 -1.35
C SER A 365 -17.18 10.21 -2.47
N GLU A 366 -18.45 10.00 -2.13
CA GLU A 366 -19.48 9.72 -3.13
C GLU A 366 -19.56 10.81 -4.21
N SER A 367 -19.54 12.08 -3.82
CA SER A 367 -19.82 13.23 -4.71
C SER A 367 -18.59 14.00 -5.18
N ASP A 368 -17.49 13.95 -4.42
CA ASP A 368 -16.37 14.87 -4.57
C ASP A 368 -15.01 14.17 -4.50
N PHE A 369 -14.01 14.80 -5.10
CA PHE A 369 -12.60 14.52 -4.86
C PHE A 369 -12.02 15.54 -3.89
N LEU A 370 -11.17 15.06 -2.99
CA LEU A 370 -10.22 15.90 -2.27
C LEU A 370 -8.96 16.02 -3.12
N ILE A 371 -8.58 17.26 -3.44
CA ILE A 371 -7.45 17.59 -4.30
C ILE A 371 -6.38 18.30 -3.49
N LEU A 372 -5.11 17.90 -3.67
CA LEU A 372 -3.97 18.74 -3.31
C LEU A 372 -3.79 19.77 -4.41
N LYS A 373 -4.10 21.03 -4.11
CA LYS A 373 -4.07 22.12 -5.11
C LYS A 373 -2.68 22.70 -5.27
N LYS A 374 -1.97 22.91 -4.16
CA LYS A 374 -0.59 23.44 -4.11
C LYS A 374 -0.02 23.33 -2.70
N TYR A 375 1.20 23.80 -2.52
CA TYR A 375 1.76 24.10 -1.21
C TYR A 375 1.93 25.61 -1.03
N GLU A 376 1.63 26.11 0.16
CA GLU A 376 1.84 27.50 0.54
C GLU A 376 2.99 27.60 1.55
N GLU A 377 3.94 28.48 1.26
CA GLU A 377 5.05 28.75 2.16
C GLU A 377 4.58 29.63 3.33
N LYS A 378 4.74 29.15 4.56
CA LYS A 378 4.56 29.94 5.78
C LYS A 378 5.87 30.19 6.47
N SER A 379 6.24 31.47 6.58
CA SER A 379 7.44 31.88 7.31
C SER A 379 7.20 31.90 8.82
N TYR A 380 8.24 31.52 9.58
CA TYR A 380 8.31 31.64 11.03
C TYR A 380 9.72 32.03 11.48
N ILE A 381 9.87 32.41 12.74
CA ILE A 381 11.19 32.62 13.35
C ILE A 381 11.54 31.37 14.14
N GLY A 382 12.65 30.72 13.77
CA GLY A 382 13.18 29.52 14.43
C GLY A 382 14.67 29.69 14.75
N ASN A 383 15.23 28.72 15.47
CA ASN A 383 16.67 28.70 15.74
C ASN A 383 17.42 28.01 14.61
N ASP A 384 18.54 28.60 14.15
CA ASP A 384 19.53 27.91 13.32
C ASP A 384 20.24 26.80 14.16
N PRO A 385 21.05 25.94 13.53
CA PRO A 385 21.82 24.92 14.27
C PRO A 385 22.79 25.46 15.34
N ASN A 386 23.09 26.76 15.35
CA ASN A 386 23.93 27.43 16.33
C ASN A 386 23.11 28.15 17.43
N GLY A 387 21.77 28.08 17.39
CA GLY A 387 20.87 28.74 18.34
C GLY A 387 20.55 30.20 18.03
N ASN A 388 20.92 30.73 16.85
CA ASN A 388 20.56 32.08 16.43
C ASN A 388 19.15 32.11 15.84
N LEU A 389 18.40 33.18 16.11
CA LEU A 389 17.09 33.37 15.50
C LEU A 389 17.24 33.71 14.01
N GLU A 390 16.61 32.90 13.16
CA GLU A 390 16.57 33.09 11.71
C GLU A 390 15.14 32.93 11.18
N LYS A 391 14.86 33.61 10.06
CA LYS A 391 13.62 33.40 9.32
C LYS A 391 13.70 32.06 8.60
N GLN A 392 12.81 31.15 8.97
CA GLN A 392 12.64 29.85 8.35
C GLN A 392 11.25 29.77 7.69
N SER A 393 11.01 28.70 6.93
CA SER A 393 9.71 28.47 6.31
C SER A 393 9.31 27.01 6.29
N LEU A 394 8.00 26.79 6.32
CA LEU A 394 7.35 25.49 6.22
C LEU A 394 6.40 25.52 5.02
N MET A 395 6.41 24.46 4.21
CA MET A 395 5.45 24.27 3.11
C MET A 395 4.21 23.58 3.64
N LEU A 396 3.05 24.24 3.59
CA LEU A 396 1.78 23.69 4.02
C LEU A 396 0.91 23.30 2.82
N PRO A 397 0.26 22.13 2.83
CA PRO A 397 -0.61 21.73 1.74
C PRO A 397 -1.89 22.57 1.73
N VAL A 398 -2.31 22.98 0.54
CA VAL A 398 -3.60 23.64 0.29
C VAL A 398 -4.52 22.64 -0.39
N TYR A 399 -5.57 22.22 0.33
CA TYR A 399 -6.55 21.28 -0.18
C TYR A 399 -7.82 21.97 -0.69
N ALA A 400 -8.49 21.32 -1.64
CA ALA A 400 -9.80 21.73 -2.16
C ALA A 400 -10.70 20.51 -2.40
N LEU A 401 -12.01 20.71 -2.27
CA LEU A 401 -12.99 19.77 -2.81
C LEU A 401 -13.36 20.18 -4.24
N ILE A 402 -13.57 19.21 -5.11
CA ILE A 402 -14.14 19.41 -6.44
C ILE A 402 -15.17 18.33 -6.72
N ASN A 403 -16.31 18.71 -7.30
CA ASN A 403 -17.31 17.74 -7.70
C ASN A 403 -16.75 16.81 -8.78
N LYS A 404 -17.01 15.50 -8.68
CA LYS A 404 -16.52 14.52 -9.66
C LYS A 404 -16.86 14.90 -11.09
N LYS A 405 -18.08 15.40 -11.35
CA LYS A 405 -18.49 15.86 -12.68
C LYS A 405 -17.60 17.01 -13.17
N SER A 406 -17.33 17.99 -12.32
CA SER A 406 -16.46 19.13 -12.64
C SER A 406 -15.02 18.69 -12.87
N TYR A 407 -14.52 17.72 -12.08
CA TYR A 407 -13.19 17.15 -12.28
C TYR A 407 -13.05 16.48 -13.65
N TRP A 408 -13.99 15.59 -13.98
CA TRP A 408 -13.99 14.85 -15.24
C TRP A 408 -14.21 15.74 -16.48
N SER A 409 -14.91 16.88 -16.32
CA SER A 409 -15.03 17.89 -17.38
C SER A 409 -13.91 18.95 -17.36
N SER A 410 -12.87 18.76 -16.55
CA SER A 410 -11.78 19.72 -16.32
C SER A 410 -12.26 21.16 -16.05
N THR A 411 -13.36 21.29 -15.33
CA THR A 411 -13.96 22.57 -14.96
C THR A 411 -13.45 23.00 -13.57
N PRO A 412 -12.75 24.15 -13.44
CA PRO A 412 -12.05 24.53 -12.21
C PRO A 412 -13.01 25.08 -11.13
N ASP A 413 -13.90 24.22 -10.63
CA ASP A 413 -14.90 24.52 -9.60
C ASP A 413 -14.41 24.06 -8.21
N PHE A 414 -13.28 24.65 -7.78
CA PHE A 414 -12.62 24.28 -6.53
C PHE A 414 -13.25 24.97 -5.33
N ARG A 415 -13.55 24.19 -4.30
CA ARG A 415 -13.98 24.64 -2.98
C ARG A 415 -12.83 24.51 -2.00
N ILE A 416 -12.10 25.61 -1.77
CA ILE A 416 -10.90 25.62 -0.93
C ILE A 416 -11.23 25.28 0.52
N ILE A 417 -10.51 24.30 1.08
CA ILE A 417 -10.64 23.90 2.48
C ILE A 417 -9.70 24.78 3.33
N GLN A 418 -10.24 25.35 4.41
CA GLN A 418 -9.52 26.30 5.25
C GLN A 418 -8.81 25.62 6.42
N LEU A 419 -7.48 25.78 6.51
CA LEU A 419 -6.71 25.35 7.67
C LEU A 419 -6.95 26.30 8.87
N LYS A 420 -7.48 25.76 9.96
CA LYS A 420 -7.81 26.52 11.17
C LYS A 420 -6.72 26.38 12.23
N ASN A 421 -6.32 27.51 12.80
CA ASN A 421 -5.53 27.60 14.03
C ASN A 421 -4.21 26.81 14.04
N PHE A 422 -3.59 26.53 12.89
CA PHE A 422 -2.33 25.81 12.84
C PHE A 422 -1.23 26.57 13.60
N ASN A 423 -0.79 25.99 14.71
CA ASN A 423 0.31 26.52 15.48
C ASN A 423 1.64 26.05 14.87
N ILE A 424 2.35 26.98 14.23
CA ILE A 424 3.66 26.68 13.63
C ILE A 424 4.73 26.51 14.72
N GLN A 425 4.56 27.14 15.90
CA GLN A 425 5.58 27.26 16.95
C GLN A 425 5.41 26.32 18.14
#